data_AF-A0A212CR28-F1
#
_entry.id   AF-A0A212CR28-F1
#
_cell.length_a   1.000
_cell.length_b   1.000
_cell.length_c   1.000
_cell.angle_alpha   90.00
_cell.angle_beta   90.00
_cell.angle_gamma   90.00
#
_symmetry.space_group_name_H-M   'P 1'
#
loop_
_entity.id
_entity.type
_entity.pdbx_description
1 polymer ?
#
loop_
_entity_poly.entity_id
_entity_poly.type
_entity_poly.pdbx_seq_one_letter_code
_entity_poly.pdbx_strand_id
1 'polypeptide(L)' 'MALALAVTKYKQRNGWSHKDLLRLSHLKPSSEGLAIVTKYITKGWKEVHELYKEKALSVEAEKLLKYLEAVEK' A
#
# COMPACT_ATOMS: atom_id res chain seq x y z
N MET A 1 0.54 -9.05 -4.69
CA MET A 1 0.03 -8.30 -5.86
C MET A 1 -1.49 -8.10 -5.83
N ALA A 2 -2.32 -9.13 -5.61
CA ALA A 2 -3.79 -9.00 -5.62
C ALA A 2 -4.34 -7.86 -4.73
N LEU A 3 -3.80 -7.70 -3.52
CA LEU A 3 -4.23 -6.64 -2.60
C LEU A 3 -3.95 -5.22 -3.13
N ALA A 4 -2.76 -5.01 -3.72
CA ALA A 4 -2.37 -3.71 -4.28
C ALA A 4 -3.32 -3.28 -5.41
N LEU A 5 -3.72 -4.23 -6.26
CA LEU A 5 -4.68 -4.00 -7.33
C LEU A 5 -6.07 -3.70 -6.78
N ALA A 6 -6.51 -4.41 -5.74
CA ALA A 6 -7.82 -4.17 -5.13
C ALA A 6 -7.91 -2.76 -4.52
N VAL A 7 -6.87 -2.32 -3.80
CA VAL A 7 -6.90 -1.03 -3.10
C VAL A 7 -6.75 0.16 -4.04
N THR A 8 -6.07 0.00 -5.18
CA THR A 8 -5.95 1.05 -6.21
C THR A 8 -7.19 1.13 -7.09
N LYS A 9 -7.77 -0.02 -7.48
CA LYS A 9 -9.00 -0.09 -8.29
C LYS A 9 -10.24 0.35 -7.51
N TYR A 10 -10.34 -0.01 -6.23
CA TYR A 10 -11.49 0.27 -5.38
C TYR A 10 -11.12 1.18 -4.21
N LYS A 11 -10.68 2.42 -4.49
CA LYS A 11 -10.24 3.37 -3.45
C LYS A 11 -11.27 3.54 -2.32
N GLN A 12 -12.54 3.73 -2.69
CA GLN A 12 -13.68 3.76 -1.78
C GLN A 12 -14.94 3.20 -2.45
N ARG A 13 -15.82 2.56 -1.69
CA ARG A 13 -17.14 2.09 -2.13
C ARG A 13 -18.13 2.17 -0.98
N ASN A 14 -19.39 2.50 -1.28
CA ASN A 14 -20.49 2.57 -0.31
C ASN A 14 -20.16 3.43 0.93
N GLY A 15 -19.42 4.52 0.75
CA GLY A 15 -19.01 5.43 1.83
C GLY A 15 -17.82 4.96 2.68
N TRP A 16 -17.26 3.78 2.40
CA TRP A 16 -16.11 3.24 3.12
C TRP A 16 -14.85 3.27 2.25
N SER A 17 -13.73 3.66 2.86
CA SER A 17 -12.40 3.49 2.28
C SER A 17 -11.61 2.41 3.01
N HIS A 18 -10.61 1.86 2.33
CA HIS A 18 -9.65 0.92 2.96
C HIS A 18 -8.94 1.58 4.16
N LYS A 19 -8.77 2.90 4.16
CA LYS A 19 -8.14 3.66 5.25
C LYS A 19 -8.99 3.62 6.52
N ASP A 20 -10.31 3.66 6.40
CA ASP A 20 -11.22 3.63 7.54
C ASP A 20 -11.19 2.25 8.21
N LEU A 21 -11.23 1.19 7.41
CA LEU A 21 -11.11 -0.19 7.90
C LEU A 21 -9.76 -0.43 8.60
N LEU A 22 -8.66 0.09 8.06
CA LEU A 22 -7.34 -0.05 8.67
C LEU A 22 -7.23 0.70 10.01
N ARG A 23 -7.92 1.83 10.16
CA ARG A 23 -7.96 2.59 11.42
C ARG A 23 -8.76 1.87 12.50
N LEU A 24 -9.88 1.25 12.13
CA LEU A 24 -10.78 0.57 13.08
C LEU A 24 -10.30 -0.84 13.46
N SER A 25 -9.68 -1.57 12.53
CA SER A 25 -9.23 -2.95 12.78
C SER A 25 -7.94 -3.04 13.58
N HIS A 26 -7.21 -1.93 13.78
CA HIS A 26 -5.89 -1.92 14.41
C HIS A 26 -4.94 -2.96 13.80
N LEU A 27 -5.01 -3.13 12.47
CA LEU A 27 -4.25 -4.16 11.77
C LEU A 27 -2.74 -3.99 11.99
N LYS A 28 -2.11 -5.04 12.51
CA LYS A 28 -0.65 -5.19 12.52
C LYS A 28 -0.21 -5.93 11.25
N PRO A 29 0.55 -5.30 10.34
CA PRO A 29 1.00 -5.97 9.12
C PRO A 29 1.88 -7.18 9.44
N SER A 30 1.54 -8.33 8.85
CA SER A 30 2.26 -9.61 9.06
C SER A 30 3.39 -9.85 8.05
N SER A 31 3.43 -9.10 6.95
CA SER A 31 4.47 -9.20 5.92
C SER A 31 4.91 -7.82 5.42
N GLU A 32 6.12 -7.74 4.88
CA GLU A 32 6.69 -6.52 4.32
C GLU A 32 5.81 -5.91 3.23
N GLY A 33 5.30 -6.73 2.30
CA GLY A 33 4.38 -6.26 1.26
C GLY A 33 3.07 -5.69 1.83
N LEU A 34 2.53 -6.30 2.89
CA LEU A 34 1.35 -5.75 3.56
C LEU A 34 1.65 -4.43 4.24
N ALA A 35 2.83 -4.29 4.86
CA ALA A 35 3.27 -3.06 5.49
C ALA A 35 3.35 -1.90 4.48
N ILE A 36 3.91 -2.15 3.29
CA ILE A 36 3.98 -1.17 2.20
C ILE A 36 2.58 -0.73 1.78
N VAL A 37 1.66 -1.68 1.53
CA VAL A 37 0.29 -1.35 1.10
C VAL A 37 -0.49 -0.60 2.18
N THR A 38 -0.37 -1.04 3.43
CA THR A 38 -1.05 -0.39 4.58
C THR A 38 -0.55 1.05 4.74
N LYS A 39 0.76 1.27 4.55
CA LYS A 39 1.36 2.59 4.62
C LYS A 39 0.95 3.48 3.46
N TYR A 40 0.90 2.93 2.24
CA TYR A 40 0.38 3.61 1.06
C TYR A 40 -1.06 4.11 1.27
N ILE A 41 -1.95 3.27 1.81
CA ILE A 41 -3.35 3.64 2.04
C ILE A 41 -3.49 4.72 3.13
N THR A 42 -2.69 4.63 4.19
CA THR A 42 -2.84 5.52 5.35
C THR A 42 -2.14 6.88 5.16
N LYS A 43 -0.96 6.88 4.53
CA LYS A 43 -0.06 8.02 4.40
C LYS A 43 0.08 8.56 2.98
N GLY A 44 -0.14 7.74 1.96
CA GLY A 44 -0.04 8.10 0.54
C GLY A 44 1.31 7.74 -0.09
N TRP A 45 1.39 7.94 -1.41
CA TRP A 45 2.53 7.53 -2.22
C TRP A 45 3.85 8.21 -1.87
N LYS A 46 3.85 9.53 -1.62
CA LYS A 46 5.07 10.31 -1.35
C LYS A 46 5.88 9.74 -0.18
N GLU A 47 5.20 9.46 0.93
CA GLU A 47 5.84 8.92 2.14
C GLU A 47 6.34 7.48 1.91
N VAL A 48 5.62 6.66 1.13
CA VAL A 48 6.08 5.31 0.78
C VAL A 48 7.31 5.36 -0.12
N HIS A 49 7.31 6.21 -1.14
CA HIS A 49 8.45 6.34 -2.05
C HIS A 49 9.71 6.78 -1.30
N GLU A 50 9.62 7.77 -0.39
CA GLU A 50 10.76 8.21 0.42
C GLU A 50 11.27 7.11 1.38
N LEU A 51 10.38 6.41 2.07
CA LEU A 51 10.76 5.39 3.06
C LEU A 51 11.42 4.14 2.45
N TYR A 52 11.10 3.83 1.20
CA TYR A 52 11.51 2.59 0.56
C TYR A 52 12.51 2.78 -0.59
N LYS A 53 12.91 4.03 -0.90
CA LYS A 53 13.88 4.35 -1.97
C LYS A 53 15.27 3.72 -1.75
N GLU A 54 15.72 3.65 -0.50
CA GLU A 54 17.07 3.22 -0.14
C GLU A 54 17.11 1.87 0.57
N LYS A 55 15.96 1.20 0.69
CA LYS A 55 15.84 -0.02 1.47
C LYS A 55 16.03 -1.24 0.58
N ALA A 56 16.89 -2.17 0.99
CA ALA A 56 16.99 -3.48 0.35
C ALA A 56 15.68 -4.24 0.58
N LEU A 57 14.96 -4.50 -0.50
CA LEU A 57 13.63 -5.10 -0.49
C LEU A 57 13.65 -6.47 -1.14
N SER A 58 12.70 -7.31 -0.75
CA SER A 58 12.42 -8.54 -1.49
C SER A 58 11.99 -8.24 -2.93
N VAL A 59 12.27 -9.17 -3.87
CA VAL A 59 11.89 -9.04 -5.29
C VAL A 59 10.39 -8.81 -5.45
N GLU A 60 9.59 -9.39 -4.56
CA GLU A 60 8.14 -9.23 -4.49
C GLU A 60 7.72 -7.81 -4.08
N ALA A 61 8.44 -7.20 -3.14
CA ALA A 61 8.20 -5.85 -2.67
C ALA A 61 8.65 -4.79 -3.69
N GLU A 62 9.73 -5.03 -4.42
CA GLU A 62 10.13 -4.17 -5.55
C GLU A 62 9.09 -4.17 -6.67
N LYS A 63 8.57 -5.35 -7.04
CA LYS A 63 7.47 -5.47 -8.02
C LYS A 63 6.23 -4.70 -7.55
N LEU A 64 5.93 -4.76 -6.25
CA LEU A 64 4.83 -4.01 -5.64
C LEU A 64 5.04 -2.50 -5.74
N LEU A 65 6.25 -2.00 -5.42
CA LEU A 65 6.56 -0.56 -5.51
C LEU A 65 6.47 -0.06 -6.95
N LYS A 66 7.03 -0.79 -7.92
CA LYS A 66 6.92 -0.44 -9.34
C LYS A 66 5.47 -0.39 -9.81
N TYR A 67 4.63 -1.31 -9.34
CA TYR A 67 3.19 -1.27 -9.63
C TYR A 67 2.52 -0.02 -9.05
N LEU A 68 2.78 0.31 -7.78
CA LEU A 68 2.21 1.50 -7.14
C LEU A 68 2.69 2.79 -7.81
N GLU A 69 3.96 2.85 -8.21
CA GLU A 69 4.51 3.96 -9.00
C GLU A 69 3.78 4.13 -10.33
N ALA A 70 3.55 3.03 -11.06
CA ALA A 70 2.84 3.06 -12.34
C ALA A 70 1.36 3.46 -12.22
N VAL A 71 0.73 3.27 -11.06
CA VAL A 71 -0.66 3.69 -10.81
C VAL A 71 -0.76 5.18 -10.48
N GLU A 72 0.27 5.77 -9.89
CA GLU A 72 0.32 7.18 -9.50
C GLU A 72 0.88 8.10 -10.60
N LYS A 73 1.47 7.52 -11.63
CA LYS A 73 2.00 8.20 -12.82
C LYS A 73 0.92 8.41 -13.86
#